data_AF-A0A961HED9-F1
#
_entry.id   AF-A0A961HED9-F1
#
_cell.length_a   1.000
_cell.length_b   1.000
_cell.length_c   1.000
_cell.angle_alpha   90.00
_cell.angle_beta   90.00
_cell.angle_gamma   90.00
#
_symmetry.space_group_name_H-M   'P 1'
#
loop_
_entity.id
_entity.type
_entity.pdbx_description
1 polymer ?
#
loop_
_entity_poly.entity_id
_entity_poly.type
_entity_poly.pdbx_seq_one_letter_code
_entity_poly.pdbx_strand_id
1 'polypeptide(L)'
;MASSSAPVHPYRYMALFLALLLGVYLLVFLTGNKEAKPKLGIDLQGGTRVTLTARTPDGSEPTRDALNQAQQIISSRVNGLGVSGSEVVIDGNNLVITVPGNDGNEARNLGQTARLFIRPVIGQPIPVEAVKKAAPPPGAPGAPPGGPGAPPAP
;
A
#
# COMPACT_ATOMS: atom_id res chain seq x y z
N MET A 1 69.09 -13.97 -26.81
CA MET A 1 68.47 -12.65 -26.55
C MET A 1 67.54 -12.78 -25.35
N ALA A 2 68.01 -12.43 -24.15
CA ALA A 2 67.18 -12.42 -22.95
C ALA A 2 66.47 -11.05 -22.88
N SER A 3 65.14 -11.05 -22.99
CA SER A 3 64.35 -9.83 -22.87
C SER A 3 64.36 -9.38 -21.41
N SER A 4 64.75 -8.13 -21.16
CA SER A 4 64.74 -7.54 -19.82
C SER A 4 63.28 -7.35 -19.37
N SER A 5 62.84 -8.11 -18.36
CA SER A 5 61.54 -7.89 -17.73
C SER A 5 61.57 -6.58 -16.94
N ALA A 6 60.72 -5.62 -17.30
CA ALA A 6 60.58 -4.38 -16.56
C ALA A 6 60.12 -4.65 -15.12
N PRO A 7 60.67 -3.97 -14.10
CA PRO A 7 60.22 -4.13 -12.72
C PRO A 7 58.79 -3.61 -12.60
N VAL A 8 57.83 -4.52 -12.53
CA VAL A 8 56.44 -4.19 -12.21
C VAL A 8 56.41 -3.70 -10.76
N HIS A 9 55.81 -2.53 -10.54
CA HIS A 9 55.63 -1.97 -9.21
C HIS A 9 54.22 -2.33 -8.72
N PRO A 10 54.03 -3.48 -8.05
CA PRO A 10 52.70 -4.05 -7.75
C PRO A 10 51.82 -3.10 -6.94
N TYR A 11 52.43 -2.28 -6.07
CA TYR A 11 51.73 -1.27 -5.29
C TYR A 11 51.02 -0.21 -6.12
N ARG A 12 51.56 0.18 -7.28
CA ARG A 12 50.91 1.18 -8.14
C ARG A 12 49.63 0.64 -8.75
N TYR A 13 49.66 -0.60 -9.24
CA TYR A 13 48.49 -1.28 -9.78
C TYR A 13 47.46 -1.59 -8.68
N MET A 14 47.91 -1.96 -7.48
CA MET A 14 47.02 -2.14 -6.33
C MET A 14 46.36 -0.83 -5.90
N ALA A 15 47.10 0.28 -5.85
CA ALA A 15 46.55 1.60 -5.53
C ALA A 15 45.56 2.07 -6.61
N LEU A 16 45.87 1.84 -7.89
CA LEU A 16 44.95 2.13 -9.00
C LEU A 16 43.67 1.30 -8.90
N PHE A 17 43.79 0.00 -8.63
CA PHE A 17 42.65 -0.89 -8.43
C PHE A 17 41.79 -0.44 -7.24
N LEU A 18 42.42 -0.11 -6.11
CA LEU A 18 41.72 0.37 -4.92
C LEU A 18 40.99 1.68 -5.20
N ALA A 19 41.65 2.63 -5.88
CA ALA A 19 41.07 3.91 -6.28
C ALA A 19 39.89 3.71 -7.24
N LEU A 20 39.99 2.77 -8.19
CA LEU A 20 38.92 2.44 -9.11
C LEU A 20 37.74 1.79 -8.38
N LEU A 21 38.01 0.88 -7.45
CA LEU A 21 36.98 0.23 -6.62
C LEU A 21 36.23 1.26 -5.76
N LEU A 22 36.96 2.15 -5.08
CA LEU A 22 36.39 3.26 -4.31
C LEU A 22 35.59 4.23 -5.18
N GLY A 23 36.11 4.56 -6.37
CA GLY A 23 35.43 5.44 -7.33
C GLY A 23 34.11 4.86 -7.81
N VAL A 24 34.08 3.59 -8.20
CA VAL A 24 32.84 2.89 -8.61
C VAL A 24 31.87 2.78 -7.43
N TYR A 25 32.35 2.44 -6.24
CA TYR A 25 31.52 2.36 -5.03
C TYR A 25 30.86 3.71 -4.70
N LEU A 26 31.64 4.80 -4.71
CA LEU A 26 31.12 6.15 -4.48
C LEU A 26 30.09 6.56 -5.54
N LEU A 27 30.33 6.22 -6.81
CA LEU A 27 29.41 6.51 -7.90
C LEU A 27 28.07 5.79 -7.71
N VAL A 28 28.09 4.49 -7.41
CA VAL A 28 26.87 3.71 -7.13
C VAL A 28 26.15 4.26 -5.90
N PHE A 29 26.88 4.58 -4.83
CA PHE A 29 26.30 5.06 -3.58
C PHE A 29 25.64 6.43 -3.73
N LEU A 30 26.27 7.36 -4.45
CA LEU A 30 25.75 8.72 -4.65
C LEU A 30 24.60 8.79 -5.66
N THR A 31 24.58 7.87 -6.64
CA THR A 31 23.54 7.83 -7.69
C THR A 31 22.36 6.94 -7.29
N GLY A 32 22.56 6.00 -6.36
CA GLY A 32 21.50 5.16 -5.81
C GLY A 32 20.68 5.85 -4.73
N ASN A 33 19.83 5.05 -4.07
CA ASN A 33 19.00 5.43 -2.94
C ASN A 33 19.78 5.77 -1.66
N LYS A 34 21.12 5.85 -1.70
CA LYS A 34 22.04 6.20 -0.59
C LYS A 34 21.89 5.33 0.66
N GLU A 35 21.11 4.27 0.59
CA GLU A 35 20.91 3.31 1.66
C GLU A 35 21.93 2.18 1.53
N ALA A 36 22.75 1.98 2.56
CA ALA A 36 23.67 0.84 2.66
C ALA A 36 22.94 -0.48 3.00
N LYS A 37 21.60 -0.46 3.06
CA LYS A 37 20.78 -1.61 3.41
C LYS A 37 20.24 -2.25 2.14
N PRO A 38 20.52 -3.55 1.89
CA PRO A 38 19.90 -4.26 0.78
C PRO A 38 18.39 -4.35 1.01
N LYS A 39 17.60 -4.24 -0.06
CA LYS A 39 16.18 -4.57 -0.02
C LYS A 39 16.05 -6.07 0.29
N LEU A 40 15.42 -6.41 1.40
CA LEU A 40 15.18 -7.80 1.76
C LEU A 40 13.95 -8.30 1.00
N GLY A 41 14.02 -9.53 0.51
CA GLY A 41 12.84 -10.23 -0.03
C GLY A 41 11.88 -10.62 1.08
N ILE A 42 10.65 -11.00 0.70
CA ILE A 42 9.54 -11.36 1.61
C ILE A 42 9.94 -12.44 2.62
N ASP A 43 10.75 -13.42 2.17
CA ASP A 43 11.21 -14.53 3.02
C ASP A 43 12.08 -14.06 4.20
N LEU A 44 12.77 -12.93 4.04
CA LEU A 44 13.63 -12.33 5.08
C LEU A 44 12.98 -11.14 5.80
N GLN A 45 12.03 -10.46 5.17
CA GLN A 45 11.30 -9.31 5.75
C GLN A 45 10.07 -9.71 6.57
N GLY A 46 9.59 -10.95 6.39
CA GLY A 46 8.29 -11.36 6.90
C GLY A 46 7.16 -10.69 6.14
N GLY A 47 5.97 -11.28 6.23
CA GLY A 47 4.77 -10.76 5.58
C GLY A 47 3.52 -11.22 6.29
N THR A 48 2.43 -10.48 6.10
CA THR A 48 1.13 -10.87 6.62
C THR A 48 0.38 -11.68 5.58
N ARG A 49 -0.03 -12.90 5.95
CA ARG A 49 -0.93 -13.73 5.15
C ARG A 49 -2.36 -13.54 5.64
N VAL A 50 -3.25 -13.14 4.74
CA VAL A 50 -4.68 -12.95 5.03
C VAL A 50 -5.49 -13.83 4.09
N THR A 51 -6.39 -14.63 4.67
CA THR A 51 -7.37 -15.41 3.92
C THR A 51 -8.70 -14.67 3.93
N LEU A 52 -9.19 -14.31 2.75
CA LEU A 52 -10.52 -13.72 2.55
C LEU A 52 -11.50 -14.79 2.08
N THR A 53 -12.60 -14.95 2.81
CA THR A 53 -13.71 -15.81 2.39
C THR A 53 -14.67 -15.03 1.53
N ALA A 54 -14.87 -15.47 0.29
CA ALA A 54 -15.83 -14.84 -0.61
C ALA A 54 -17.27 -15.13 -0.15
N ARG A 55 -18.08 -14.08 -0.08
CA ARG A 55 -19.51 -14.16 0.22
C ARG A 55 -20.30 -13.61 -0.95
N THR A 56 -21.16 -14.44 -1.51
CA THR A 56 -22.13 -14.02 -2.53
C THR A 56 -23.36 -13.38 -1.86
N PRO A 57 -24.12 -12.53 -2.57
CA PRO A 57 -25.35 -11.94 -2.04
C PRO A 57 -26.40 -12.99 -1.64
N ASP A 58 -26.45 -14.09 -2.39
CA ASP A 58 -27.44 -15.14 -2.23
C ASP A 58 -26.98 -16.29 -1.30
N GLY A 59 -25.75 -16.20 -0.77
CA GLY A 59 -25.14 -17.21 0.10
C GLY A 59 -24.68 -18.49 -0.61
N SER A 60 -24.85 -18.57 -1.94
CA SER A 60 -24.35 -19.64 -2.79
C SER A 60 -22.81 -19.63 -2.91
N GLU A 61 -22.23 -20.74 -3.36
CA GLU A 61 -20.80 -20.78 -3.61
C GLU A 61 -20.39 -19.77 -4.69
N PRO A 62 -19.29 -19.03 -4.50
CA PRO A 62 -18.80 -18.07 -5.48
C PRO A 62 -18.35 -18.79 -6.75
N THR A 63 -18.76 -18.25 -7.90
CA THR A 63 -18.34 -18.78 -9.21
C THR A 63 -16.85 -18.50 -9.47
N ARG A 64 -16.22 -19.34 -10.29
CA ARG A 64 -14.82 -19.15 -10.73
C ARG A 64 -14.58 -17.77 -11.33
N ASP A 65 -15.51 -17.29 -12.15
CA ASP A 65 -15.39 -15.97 -12.79
C ASP A 65 -15.44 -14.83 -11.78
N ALA A 66 -16.30 -14.93 -10.76
CA ALA A 66 -16.36 -13.95 -9.68
C ALA A 66 -15.07 -13.95 -8.83
N LEU A 67 -14.48 -15.13 -8.58
CA LEU A 67 -13.19 -15.24 -7.88
C LEU A 67 -12.04 -14.66 -8.71
N ASN A 68 -12.02 -14.89 -10.02
CA ASN A 68 -11.04 -14.32 -10.94
C ASN A 68 -11.15 -12.78 -10.98
N GLN A 69 -12.38 -12.26 -11.08
CA GLN A 69 -12.63 -10.83 -11.05
C GLN A 69 -12.22 -10.22 -9.70
N ALA A 70 -12.53 -10.89 -8.58
CA ALA A 70 -12.09 -10.48 -7.26
C ALA A 70 -10.55 -10.47 -7.16
N GLN A 71 -9.87 -11.49 -7.65
CA GLN A 71 -8.40 -11.56 -7.70
C GLN A 71 -7.82 -10.35 -8.46
N GLN A 72 -8.38 -10.02 -9.63
CA GLN A 72 -7.91 -8.90 -10.43
C GLN A 72 -8.11 -7.55 -9.72
N ILE A 73 -9.26 -7.35 -9.08
CA ILE A 73 -9.55 -6.13 -8.30
C ILE A 73 -8.60 -6.01 -7.11
N ILE A 74 -8.43 -7.09 -6.35
CA ILE A 74 -7.54 -7.08 -5.18
C ILE A 74 -6.09 -6.86 -5.61
N SER A 75 -5.61 -7.54 -6.66
CA SER A 75 -4.27 -7.32 -7.20
C SER A 75 -4.05 -5.85 -7.59
N SER A 76 -5.03 -5.23 -8.26
CA SER A 76 -4.97 -3.81 -8.62
C SER A 76 -4.91 -2.89 -7.38
N ARG A 77 -5.67 -3.20 -6.32
CA ARG A 77 -5.63 -2.45 -5.06
C ARG A 77 -4.28 -2.57 -4.37
N VAL A 78 -3.71 -3.78 -4.30
CA VAL A 78 -2.41 -3.97 -3.65
C VAL A 78 -1.31 -3.24 -4.41
N ASN A 79 -1.34 -3.28 -5.75
CA ASN A 79 -0.43 -2.49 -6.58
C ASN A 79 -0.60 -0.98 -6.32
N GLY A 80 -1.84 -0.52 -6.07
CA GLY A 80 -2.14 0.86 -5.70
C GLY A 80 -1.63 1.31 -4.33
N LEU A 81 -1.33 0.37 -3.42
CA LEU A 81 -0.73 0.66 -2.11
C LEU A 81 0.79 0.90 -2.20
N GLY A 82 1.41 0.70 -3.37
CA GLY A 82 2.84 0.94 -3.58
C GLY A 82 3.76 -0.14 -2.98
N VAL A 83 3.20 -1.23 -2.48
CA VAL A 83 3.94 -2.39 -1.95
C VAL A 83 4.30 -3.36 -3.07
N SER A 84 5.60 -3.50 -3.33
CA SER A 84 6.14 -4.43 -4.32
C SER A 84 6.28 -5.84 -3.73
N GLY A 85 5.92 -6.88 -4.47
CA GLY A 85 6.06 -8.28 -4.03
C GLY A 85 4.83 -8.83 -3.30
N SER A 86 3.64 -8.32 -3.58
CA SER A 86 2.40 -8.91 -3.08
C SER A 86 1.88 -10.01 -4.00
N GLU A 87 1.26 -11.03 -3.41
CA GLU A 87 0.73 -12.18 -4.14
C GLU A 87 -0.74 -12.43 -3.76
N VAL A 88 -1.57 -12.73 -4.76
CA VAL A 88 -3.00 -13.04 -4.58
C VAL A 88 -3.30 -14.38 -5.27
N VAL A 89 -3.64 -15.39 -4.49
CA VAL A 89 -3.90 -16.76 -4.95
C VAL A 89 -5.35 -17.14 -4.62
N ILE A 90 -6.00 -17.85 -5.52
CA ILE A 90 -7.32 -18.44 -5.29
C ILE A 90 -7.12 -19.81 -4.64
N ASP A 91 -7.72 -20.03 -3.47
CA ASP A 91 -7.68 -21.28 -2.72
C ASP A 91 -9.11 -21.78 -2.45
N GLY A 92 -9.58 -22.72 -3.27
CA GLY A 92 -10.96 -23.18 -3.26
C GLY A 92 -11.94 -22.02 -3.52
N ASN A 93 -12.74 -21.68 -2.50
CA ASN A 93 -13.69 -20.56 -2.51
C ASN A 93 -13.15 -19.31 -1.77
N ASN A 94 -11.88 -19.32 -1.37
CA ASN A 94 -11.22 -18.23 -0.66
C ASN A 94 -10.14 -17.58 -1.55
N LEU A 95 -9.76 -16.36 -1.18
CA LEU A 95 -8.59 -15.68 -1.72
C LEU A 95 -7.53 -15.55 -0.63
N VAL A 96 -6.33 -16.04 -0.89
CA VAL A 96 -5.18 -15.92 -0.01
C VAL A 96 -4.31 -14.77 -0.53
N ILE A 97 -4.08 -13.79 0.33
CA ILE A 97 -3.29 -12.60 0.01
C ILE A 97 -2.06 -12.60 0.90
N THR A 98 -0.90 -12.43 0.28
CA THR A 98 0.37 -12.24 0.99
C THR A 98 0.88 -10.83 0.70
N VAL A 99 1.05 -10.04 1.75
CA VAL A 99 1.59 -8.67 1.66
C VAL A 99 2.91 -8.59 2.42
N PRO A 100 3.99 -8.01 1.84
CA PRO A 100 5.24 -7.79 2.54
C PRO A 100 5.08 -6.85 3.74
N GLY A 101 5.81 -7.09 4.82
CA GLY A 101 5.82 -6.24 6.00
C GLY A 101 4.80 -6.62 7.08
N ASN A 102 4.80 -5.83 8.16
CA ASN A 102 4.10 -6.13 9.41
C ASN A 102 2.70 -5.51 9.51
N ASP A 103 2.28 -4.72 8.51
CA ASP A 103 1.05 -3.95 8.56
C ASP A 103 -0.16 -4.76 8.05
N GLY A 104 -0.61 -5.72 8.88
CA GLY A 104 -1.85 -6.46 8.64
C GLY A 104 -3.11 -5.58 8.52
N ASN A 105 -3.03 -4.30 8.93
CA ASN A 105 -4.11 -3.32 8.76
C ASN A 105 -4.32 -2.94 7.29
N GLU A 106 -3.25 -2.80 6.49
CA GLU A 106 -3.37 -2.54 5.05
C GLU A 106 -4.03 -3.73 4.35
N ALA A 107 -3.65 -4.95 4.76
CA ALA A 107 -4.25 -6.17 4.23
C ALA A 107 -5.75 -6.30 4.56
N ARG A 108 -6.21 -5.77 5.70
CA ARG A 108 -7.65 -5.70 6.03
C ARG A 108 -8.40 -4.70 5.16
N ASN A 109 -7.79 -3.55 4.84
CA ASN A 109 -8.42 -2.54 3.98
C ASN A 109 -8.64 -3.07 2.55
N LEU A 110 -7.82 -4.01 2.07
CA LEU A 110 -8.03 -4.68 0.79
C LEU A 110 -9.37 -5.43 0.74
N GLY A 111 -9.77 -6.07 1.84
CA GLY A 111 -11.01 -6.83 1.95
C GLY A 111 -12.27 -5.98 2.08
N GLN A 112 -12.15 -4.67 2.30
CA GLN A 112 -13.32 -3.80 2.38
C GLN A 112 -13.93 -3.58 0.98
N THR A 113 -15.25 -3.76 0.88
CA THR A 113 -15.96 -3.48 -0.38
C THR A 113 -16.15 -1.97 -0.53
N ALA A 114 -15.36 -1.33 -1.38
CA ALA A 114 -15.54 0.08 -1.73
C ALA A 114 -16.78 0.26 -2.61
N ARG A 115 -17.93 0.58 -2.01
CA ARG A 115 -19.14 0.96 -2.74
C ARG A 115 -19.20 2.48 -2.88
N LEU A 116 -19.20 2.97 -4.11
CA LEU A 116 -19.37 4.40 -4.41
C LEU A 116 -20.82 4.66 -4.81
N PHE A 117 -21.49 5.54 -4.07
CA PHE A 117 -22.83 6.01 -4.41
C PHE A 117 -22.78 7.47 -4.83
N ILE A 118 -23.34 7.77 -6.00
CA ILE A 118 -23.60 9.13 -6.43
C ILE A 118 -25.08 9.41 -6.12
N ARG A 119 -25.35 10.39 -5.25
CA ARG A 119 -26.71 10.79 -4.88
C ARG A 119 -26.96 12.23 -5.28
N PRO A 120 -28.11 12.56 -5.92
CA PRO A 120 -28.45 13.93 -6.22
C PRO A 120 -28.73 14.70 -4.91
N VAL A 121 -28.27 15.95 -4.85
CA VAL A 121 -28.59 16.84 -3.73
C VAL A 121 -30.00 17.37 -3.95
N ILE A 122 -30.92 17.06 -3.03
CA ILE A 122 -32.30 17.55 -3.08
C ILE A 122 -32.35 18.88 -2.32
N GLY A 123 -32.36 19.99 -3.05
CA GLY A 123 -32.40 21.34 -2.50
C GLY A 123 -31.73 22.38 -3.39
N GLN A 124 -31.83 23.66 -3.04
CA GLN A 124 -31.04 24.71 -3.67
C GLN A 124 -29.57 24.58 -3.23
N PRO A 125 -28.59 24.71 -4.13
CA PRO A 125 -27.18 24.74 -3.75
C PRO A 125 -26.98 25.90 -2.78
N ILE A 126 -26.58 25.59 -1.54
CA ILE A 126 -26.28 26.61 -0.54
C ILE A 126 -25.10 27.42 -1.09
N PRO A 127 -25.23 28.74 -1.30
CA PRO A 127 -24.10 29.56 -1.73
C PRO A 127 -22.96 29.41 -0.72
N VAL A 128 -21.73 29.24 -1.21
CA VAL A 128 -20.52 29.10 -0.38
C VAL A 128 -20.36 30.22 0.66
N GLU A 129 -20.94 31.39 0.42
CA GLU A 129 -21.00 32.52 1.36
C GLU A 129 -21.92 32.26 2.56
N ALA A 130 -23.03 31.54 2.39
CA ALA A 130 -23.94 31.20 3.48
C ALA A 130 -23.32 30.16 4.44
N VAL A 131 -22.45 29.27 3.94
CA VAL A 131 -21.71 28.28 4.75
C VAL A 131 -20.65 28.96 5.62
N LYS A 132 -19.99 30.02 5.13
CA LYS A 132 -19.01 30.80 5.93
C LYS A 132 -19.65 31.59 7.07
N LYS A 133 -20.90 32.03 6.90
CA LYS A 133 -21.64 32.82 7.91
C LYS A 133 -22.25 31.96 9.02
N ALA A 134 -22.39 30.66 8.80
CA ALA A 134 -22.97 29.69 9.75
C ALA A 134 -21.92 28.93 10.59
N ALA A 135 -20.64 29.32 10.55
CA ALA A 135 -19.64 28.75 11.44
C ALA A 135 -20.01 29.08 12.92
N PRO A 136 -20.19 28.07 13.79
CA PRO A 136 -20.42 28.34 15.21
C PRO A 136 -19.19 29.05 15.82
N PRO A 137 -19.38 30.01 16.74
CA PRO A 137 -18.25 30.56 17.48
C PRO A 137 -17.52 29.43 18.25
N PRO A 138 -16.18 29.47 18.35
CA PRO A 138 -15.46 28.47 19.12
C PRO A 138 -15.78 28.65 20.61
N GLY A 139 -16.45 27.66 21.20
CA GLY A 139 -16.56 27.53 22.65
C GLY A 139 -17.98 27.53 23.21
N ALA A 140 -18.71 26.44 23.03
CA ALA A 140 -19.80 26.07 23.93
C ALA A 140 -19.75 24.56 24.20
N PRO A 141 -19.63 24.11 25.48
CA PRO A 141 -19.63 22.69 25.83
C PRO A 141 -20.96 22.01 25.47
N GLY A 142 -20.86 20.77 24.97
CA GLY A 142 -21.96 20.00 24.39
C GLY A 142 -23.16 19.80 25.32
N ALA A 143 -24.35 19.95 24.75
CA ALA A 143 -25.60 19.47 25.34
C ALA A 143 -25.90 18.05 24.81
N PRO A 144 -26.32 17.10 25.67
CA PRO A 144 -26.56 15.71 25.28
C PRO A 144 -27.82 15.55 24.40
N PRO A 145 -27.89 14.50 23.56
CA PRO A 145 -29.02 14.28 22.66
C PRO A 145 -30.23 13.78 23.43
N GLY A 146 -31.28 14.62 23.51
CA GLY A 146 -32.53 14.31 24.19
C GLY A 146 -33.52 13.51 23.32
N GLY A 147 -33.90 12.33 23.81
CA GLY A 147 -35.30 11.88 23.98
C GLY A 147 -36.13 11.43 22.75
N PRO A 148 -36.80 10.26 22.77
CA PRO A 148 -37.63 9.77 21.66
C PRO A 148 -38.94 10.54 21.51
N GLY A 149 -39.35 10.75 20.25
CA GLY A 149 -40.54 11.50 19.85
C GLY A 149 -41.86 10.96 20.37
N ALA A 150 -42.75 11.87 20.75
CA ALA A 150 -44.14 11.58 21.09
C ALA A 150 -44.97 11.30 19.82
N PRO A 151 -45.92 10.35 19.85
CA PRO A 151 -46.83 10.08 18.75
C PRO A 151 -47.93 11.17 18.63
N PRO A 152 -48.45 11.41 17.42
CA PRO A 152 -49.55 12.36 17.22
C PRO A 152 -50.88 11.77 17.72
N ALA A 153 -51.73 12.63 18.28
CA ALA A 153 -53.09 12.32 18.72
C ALA A 153 -54.09 13.30 18.07
N PRO A 154 -55.40 13.02 18.18
CA PRO A 154 -56.17 11.97 17.50
C PRO A 154 -56.69 12.41 16.11
#